data_AF-A0A2D9F0D7-F1
#
_entry.id   AF-A0A2D9F0D7-F1
#
_cell.length_a   1.000
_cell.length_b   1.000
_cell.length_c   1.000
_cell.angle_alpha   90.00
_cell.angle_beta   90.00
_cell.angle_gamma   90.00
#
_symmetry.space_group_name_H-M   'P 1'
#
loop_
_entity.id
_entity.type
_entity.pdbx_description
1 polymer ?
#
loop_
_entity_poly.entity_id
_entity_poly.type
_entity_poly.pdbx_seq_one_letter_code
_entity_poly.pdbx_strand_id
1 'polypeptide(L)'
;MTGTDTGRGIRDENLRLVLSPGQEQWIDDQLAMAKGLAWVSAIFFALAVAWLTAASMGLMDERREAACVSLPLDTPNYTERMAELRDQGLRPCGQGAAADNGFNWRDLHWVVSLLAMLIAFISPMTLGRNLFLVRRYKGYQRDHEAFLAKYHRS
;
A
#
# COMPACT_ATOMS: atom_id res chain seq x y z
N MET A 1 -29.44 -55.94 -23.07
CA MET A 1 -27.98 -55.74 -23.01
C MET A 1 -27.67 -54.34 -23.50
N THR A 2 -27.50 -53.38 -22.59
CA THR A 2 -27.04 -52.03 -22.93
C THR A 2 -26.24 -51.52 -21.74
N GLY A 3 -24.94 -51.83 -21.76
CA GLY A 3 -23.98 -51.23 -20.87
C GLY A 3 -23.75 -49.79 -21.30
N THR A 4 -24.15 -48.84 -20.46
CA THR A 4 -23.88 -47.43 -20.67
C THR A 4 -22.42 -47.14 -20.36
N ASP A 5 -21.71 -46.72 -21.40
CA ASP A 5 -20.29 -46.36 -21.48
C ASP A 5 -20.01 -45.00 -20.78
N THR A 6 -20.32 -44.89 -19.47
CA THR A 6 -20.12 -43.66 -18.67
C THR A 6 -18.68 -43.48 -18.16
N GLY A 7 -17.78 -44.41 -18.44
CA GLY A 7 -16.41 -44.40 -17.92
C GLY A 7 -15.37 -43.61 -18.74
N ARG A 8 -15.65 -43.32 -20.03
CA ARG A 8 -14.67 -42.67 -20.91
C ARG A 8 -14.54 -41.17 -20.68
N GLY A 9 -15.65 -40.45 -20.51
CA GLY A 9 -15.64 -38.99 -20.33
C GLY A 9 -14.90 -38.53 -19.05
N ILE A 10 -15.01 -39.29 -17.96
CA ILE A 10 -14.33 -38.97 -16.69
C ILE A 10 -12.82 -39.19 -16.81
N ARG A 11 -12.37 -40.13 -17.64
CA ARG A 11 -10.92 -40.40 -17.83
C ARG A 11 -10.21 -39.27 -18.59
N ASP A 12 -10.85 -38.72 -19.61
CA ASP A 12 -10.22 -37.70 -20.47
C ASP A 12 -10.17 -36.32 -19.81
N GLU A 13 -11.15 -35.96 -18.98
CA GLU A 13 -11.11 -34.71 -18.18
C GLU A 13 -10.02 -34.75 -17.10
N ASN A 14 -9.81 -35.92 -16.49
CA ASN A 14 -8.79 -36.11 -15.47
C ASN A 14 -7.36 -36.19 -16.06
N LEU A 15 -7.18 -36.69 -17.29
CA LEU A 15 -5.88 -36.67 -18.01
C LEU A 15 -5.36 -35.25 -18.30
N ARG A 16 -6.23 -34.24 -18.28
CA ARG A 16 -5.89 -32.83 -18.50
C ARG A 16 -5.21 -32.14 -17.31
N LEU A 17 -5.11 -32.83 -16.17
CA LEU A 17 -4.53 -32.34 -14.91
C LEU A 17 -3.11 -32.87 -14.61
N VAL A 18 -2.51 -33.64 -15.52
CA VAL A 18 -1.10 -34.04 -15.37
C VAL A 18 -0.22 -32.88 -15.78
N LEU A 19 0.26 -32.12 -14.79
CA LEU A 19 1.34 -31.16 -14.99
C LEU A 19 2.61 -31.93 -15.37
N SER A 20 3.34 -31.43 -16.35
CA SER A 20 4.69 -31.95 -16.61
C SER A 20 5.64 -31.46 -15.49
N PRO A 21 6.77 -32.15 -15.24
CA PRO A 21 7.73 -31.72 -14.21
C PRO A 21 8.22 -30.27 -14.38
N GLY A 22 8.35 -29.81 -15.64
CA GLY A 22 8.68 -28.42 -15.94
C GLY A 22 7.56 -27.42 -15.60
N GLN A 23 6.30 -27.84 -15.67
CA GLN A 23 5.16 -27.02 -15.26
C GLN A 23 5.04 -26.94 -13.74
N GLU A 24 5.30 -28.03 -13.02
CA GLU A 24 5.33 -28.02 -11.55
C GLU A 24 6.40 -27.07 -11.02
N GLN A 25 7.63 -27.19 -11.53
CA GLN A 25 8.74 -26.34 -11.13
C GLN A 25 8.48 -24.86 -11.47
N TRP A 26 7.87 -24.58 -12.63
CA TRP A 26 7.45 -23.23 -12.97
C TRP A 26 6.36 -22.70 -12.01
N ILE A 27 5.39 -23.52 -11.62
CA ILE A 27 4.35 -23.13 -10.65
C ILE A 27 4.97 -22.82 -9.28
N ASP A 28 5.94 -23.62 -8.83
CA ASP A 28 6.67 -23.39 -7.58
C ASP A 28 7.46 -22.08 -7.60
N ASP A 29 8.16 -21.79 -8.70
CA ASP A 29 8.89 -20.54 -8.87
C ASP A 29 7.95 -19.33 -8.85
N GLN A 30 6.80 -19.42 -9.55
CA GLN A 30 5.78 -18.38 -9.53
C GLN A 30 5.16 -18.21 -8.13
N LEU A 31 5.00 -19.29 -7.37
CA LEU A 31 4.49 -19.26 -6.02
C LEU A 31 5.45 -18.54 -5.07
N ALA A 32 6.75 -18.85 -5.16
CA ALA A 32 7.79 -18.22 -4.37
C ALA A 32 7.88 -16.71 -4.69
N MET A 33 7.87 -16.37 -5.99
CA MET A 33 7.91 -14.98 -6.44
C MET A 33 6.67 -14.19 -6.00
N ALA A 34 5.46 -14.75 -6.18
CA ALA A 34 4.22 -14.07 -5.77
C ALA A 34 4.14 -13.88 -4.25
N LYS A 35 4.60 -14.86 -3.45
CA LYS A 35 4.69 -14.70 -1.98
C LYS A 35 5.68 -13.59 -1.60
N GLY A 36 6.86 -13.55 -2.24
CA GLY A 36 7.85 -12.51 -1.99
C GLY A 36 7.31 -11.12 -2.31
N LEU A 37 6.69 -10.96 -3.48
CA LEU A 37 6.08 -9.69 -3.88
C LEU A 37 4.90 -9.28 -2.99
N ALA A 38 4.09 -10.24 -2.52
CA ALA A 38 3.04 -9.98 -1.54
C ALA A 38 3.62 -9.41 -0.24
N TRP A 39 4.66 -10.05 0.31
CA TRP A 39 5.32 -9.57 1.53
C TRP A 39 5.90 -8.17 1.36
N VAL A 40 6.64 -7.93 0.27
CA VAL A 40 7.22 -6.63 -0.03
C VAL A 40 6.13 -5.55 -0.16
N SER A 41 5.04 -5.85 -0.87
CA SER A 41 3.91 -4.93 -1.02
C SER A 41 3.26 -4.59 0.33
N ALA A 42 3.12 -5.57 1.23
CA ALA A 42 2.58 -5.35 2.57
C ALA A 42 3.47 -4.45 3.43
N ILE A 43 4.80 -4.64 3.38
CA ILE A 43 5.76 -3.80 4.11
C ILE A 43 5.69 -2.36 3.60
N PHE A 44 5.75 -2.17 2.28
CA PHE A 44 5.67 -0.83 1.70
C PHE A 44 4.34 -0.15 1.98
N PHE A 45 3.24 -0.90 1.97
CA PHE A 45 1.94 -0.37 2.37
C PHE A 45 1.93 0.10 3.83
N ALA A 46 2.44 -0.71 4.75
CA ALA A 46 2.50 -0.35 6.17
C ALA A 46 3.37 0.90 6.40
N LEU A 47 4.54 0.99 5.76
CA LEU A 47 5.41 2.16 5.83
C LEU A 47 4.74 3.41 5.27
N ALA A 48 4.08 3.30 4.12
CA ALA A 48 3.36 4.41 3.52
C ALA A 48 2.22 4.92 4.41
N VAL A 49 1.41 4.01 4.97
CA VAL A 49 0.32 4.37 5.88
C VAL A 49 0.85 4.99 7.17
N ALA A 50 1.92 4.44 7.75
CA ALA A 50 2.55 4.99 8.95
C ALA A 50 3.07 6.41 8.70
N TRP A 51 3.74 6.64 7.57
CA TRP A 51 4.21 7.97 7.17
C TRP A 51 3.05 8.95 6.99
N LEU A 52 2.02 8.58 6.22
CA LEU A 52 0.88 9.46 5.96
C LEU A 52 0.12 9.80 7.24
N THR A 53 0.02 8.86 8.17
CA THR A 53 -0.58 9.09 9.49
C THR A 53 0.25 10.11 10.28
N ALA A 54 1.57 9.90 10.38
CA ALA A 54 2.48 10.82 11.07
C ALA A 54 2.47 12.23 10.43
N ALA A 55 2.53 12.31 9.10
CA ALA A 55 2.46 13.55 8.34
C ALA A 55 1.13 14.30 8.59
N SER A 56 0.01 13.57 8.64
CA SER A 56 -1.31 14.17 8.93
C SER A 56 -1.41 14.72 10.35
N MET A 57 -0.79 14.06 11.33
CA MET A 57 -0.75 14.54 12.72
C MET A 57 0.12 15.80 12.82
N GLY A 58 1.27 15.85 12.14
CA GLY A 58 2.11 17.05 12.07
C GLY A 58 1.40 18.24 11.41
N LEU A 59 0.66 18.00 10.32
CA LEU A 59 -0.17 19.02 9.66
C LEU A 59 -1.29 19.57 10.56
N MET A 60 -1.85 18.72 11.43
CA MET A 60 -2.88 19.15 12.39
C MET A 60 -2.28 19.97 13.52
N ASP A 61 -1.05 19.68 13.95
CA ASP A 61 -0.33 20.47 14.95
C ASP A 61 0.07 21.85 14.40
N GLU A 62 0.62 21.93 13.17
CA GLU A 62 0.89 23.21 12.51
C GLU A 62 -0.39 24.04 12.32
N ARG A 63 -1.53 23.41 12.00
CA ARG A 63 -2.82 24.11 11.91
C ARG A 63 -3.38 24.54 13.27
N ARG A 64 -3.05 23.84 14.35
CA ARG A 64 -3.39 24.29 15.71
C ARG A 64 -2.53 25.47 16.13
N GLU A 65 -1.27 25.53 15.69
CA GLU A 65 -0.42 26.72 15.83
C GLU A 65 -0.87 27.89 14.93
N ALA A 66 -1.61 27.62 13.86
CA ALA A 66 -2.19 28.63 12.96
C ALA A 66 -3.39 29.41 13.55
N ALA A 67 -3.75 29.21 14.82
CA ALA A 67 -4.55 30.17 15.57
C ALA A 67 -3.67 31.37 16.00
N CYS A 68 -3.00 31.97 15.03
CA CYS A 68 -2.16 33.15 15.22
C CYS A 68 -2.91 34.37 14.71
N VAL A 69 -2.80 35.49 15.42
CA VAL A 69 -3.49 36.73 15.04
C VAL A 69 -2.54 37.56 14.18
N SER A 70 -2.92 37.80 12.92
CA SER A 70 -2.18 38.70 12.04
C SER A 70 -2.64 40.14 12.27
N LEU A 71 -1.76 41.00 12.80
CA LEU A 71 -1.96 42.45 12.74
C LEU A 71 -1.20 43.02 11.55
N PRO A 72 -1.82 43.85 10.69
CA PRO A 72 -1.08 44.61 9.69
C PRO A 72 -0.10 45.55 10.40
N LEU A 73 1.12 45.71 9.87
CA LEU A 73 2.14 46.59 10.47
C LEU A 73 1.70 48.06 10.57
N ASP A 74 0.76 48.48 9.71
CA ASP A 74 0.18 49.84 9.70
C ASP A 74 -0.94 50.05 10.73
N THR A 75 -1.12 49.12 11.68
CA THR A 75 -2.12 49.31 12.74
C THR A 75 -1.67 50.44 13.68
N PRO A 76 -2.46 51.51 13.87
CA PRO A 76 -2.15 52.51 14.89
C PRO A 76 -2.11 51.83 16.26
N ASN A 77 -1.09 52.17 17.06
CA ASN A 77 -0.77 51.53 18.35
C ASN A 77 -0.51 50.02 18.24
N TYR A 78 0.16 49.59 17.17
CA TYR A 78 0.57 48.19 16.94
C TYR A 78 1.19 47.52 18.17
N THR A 79 2.07 48.22 18.88
CA THR A 79 2.74 47.69 20.08
C THR A 79 1.79 47.44 21.24
N GLU A 80 0.81 48.32 21.48
CA GLU A 80 -0.20 48.15 22.53
C GLU A 80 -1.15 47.00 22.18
N ARG A 81 -1.63 46.94 20.94
CA ARG A 81 -2.50 45.86 20.45
C ARG A 81 -1.82 44.50 20.53
N MET A 82 -0.52 44.44 20.25
CA MET A 82 0.27 43.21 20.39
C MET A 82 0.46 42.78 21.84
N ALA A 83 0.54 43.74 22.78
CA ALA A 83 0.57 43.45 24.20
C ALA A 83 -0.79 42.89 24.68
N GLU A 84 -1.90 43.50 24.29
CA GLU A 84 -3.27 43.02 24.61
C GLU A 84 -3.51 41.59 24.10
N LEU A 85 -3.08 41.29 22.88
CA LEU A 85 -3.21 39.95 22.30
C LEU A 85 -2.35 38.92 23.03
N ARG A 86 -1.15 39.32 23.47
CA ARG A 86 -0.27 38.47 24.27
C ARG A 86 -0.87 38.18 25.66
N ASP A 87 -1.50 39.17 26.28
CA ASP A 87 -2.20 39.01 27.56
C ASP A 87 -3.45 38.13 27.45
N GLN A 88 -4.08 38.10 26.26
CA GLN A 88 -5.16 37.17 25.93
C GLN A 88 -4.67 35.76 25.55
N GLY A 89 -3.36 35.51 25.62
CA GLY A 89 -2.75 34.22 25.30
C GLY A 89 -2.63 33.93 23.79
N LEU A 90 -2.86 34.92 22.94
CA LEU A 90 -2.76 34.82 21.48
C LEU A 90 -1.33 35.13 21.03
N ARG A 91 -0.81 34.34 20.08
CA ARG A 91 0.53 34.55 19.50
C ARG A 91 0.40 35.22 18.13
N PRO A 92 1.26 36.20 17.79
CA PRO A 92 1.30 36.74 16.44
C PRO A 92 1.79 35.69 15.47
N CYS A 93 1.26 35.71 14.24
CA CYS A 93 1.80 34.85 13.19
C CYS A 93 3.26 35.23 12.94
N GLY A 94 4.16 34.25 12.92
CA GLY A 94 5.53 34.48 12.48
C GLY A 94 5.48 35.12 11.09
N GLN A 95 6.19 36.24 10.91
CA GLN A 95 6.32 36.85 9.59
C GLN A 95 6.81 35.77 8.63
N GLY A 96 5.99 35.45 7.62
CA GLY A 96 6.32 34.42 6.64
C GLY A 96 7.71 34.71 6.12
N ALA A 97 8.65 33.82 6.43
CA ALA A 97 10.00 33.89 5.91
C ALA A 97 9.88 34.11 4.40
N ALA A 98 10.57 35.14 3.92
CA ALA A 98 10.65 35.46 2.50
C ALA A 98 10.84 34.17 1.72
N ALA A 99 10.09 34.02 0.63
CA ALA A 99 10.15 32.86 -0.24
C ALA A 99 11.55 32.76 -0.87
N ASP A 100 12.48 32.16 -0.15
CA ASP A 100 13.73 31.69 -0.69
C ASP A 100 13.37 30.54 -1.65
N ASN A 101 13.63 30.75 -2.94
CA ASN A 101 13.39 29.81 -4.03
C ASN A 101 14.34 28.57 -3.99
N GLY A 102 14.91 28.27 -2.82
CA GLY A 102 15.70 27.07 -2.57
C GLY A 102 14.79 25.89 -2.24
N PHE A 103 15.21 24.68 -2.62
CA PHE A 103 14.54 23.44 -2.22
C PHE A 103 14.44 23.41 -0.69
N ASN A 104 13.23 23.61 -0.17
CA ASN A 104 12.99 23.71 1.26
C ASN A 104 12.64 22.34 1.85
N TRP A 105 12.84 22.18 3.16
CA TRP A 105 12.44 20.97 3.89
C TRP A 105 10.96 20.60 3.69
N ARG A 106 10.12 21.63 3.50
CA ARG A 106 8.71 21.50 3.16
C ARG A 106 8.49 20.80 1.81
N ASP A 107 9.30 21.11 0.80
CA ASP A 107 9.17 20.51 -0.53
C ASP A 107 9.55 19.02 -0.49
N LEU A 108 10.60 18.68 0.26
CA LEU A 108 10.97 17.27 0.51
C LEU A 108 9.82 16.50 1.18
N HIS A 109 9.20 17.09 2.20
CA HIS A 109 8.07 16.47 2.90
C HIS A 109 6.87 16.23 1.97
N TRP A 110 6.56 17.17 1.07
CA TRP A 110 5.52 17.02 0.06
C TRP A 110 5.84 15.90 -0.93
N VAL A 111 7.06 15.85 -1.46
CA VAL A 111 7.49 14.81 -2.40
C VAL A 111 7.39 13.41 -1.77
N VAL A 112 7.87 13.26 -0.53
CA VAL A 112 7.80 11.97 0.19
C VAL A 112 6.36 11.58 0.48
N SER A 113 5.50 12.53 0.85
CA SER A 113 4.08 12.27 1.10
C SER A 113 3.33 11.86 -0.18
N LEU A 114 3.66 12.48 -1.32
CA LEU A 114 3.10 12.12 -2.63
C LEU A 114 3.54 10.71 -3.05
N LEU A 115 4.82 10.38 -2.85
CA LEU A 115 5.33 9.03 -3.08
C LEU A 115 4.62 8.00 -2.17
N ALA A 116 4.46 8.31 -0.89
CA ALA A 116 3.75 7.45 0.06
C ALA A 116 2.29 7.22 -0.36
N MET A 117 1.58 8.25 -0.85
CA MET A 117 0.24 8.09 -1.40
C MET A 117 0.20 7.13 -2.60
N LEU A 118 1.13 7.28 -3.55
CA LEU A 118 1.22 6.38 -4.70
C LEU A 118 1.46 4.93 -4.27
N ILE A 119 2.39 4.72 -3.34
CA ILE A 119 2.67 3.40 -2.76
C ILE A 119 1.42 2.86 -2.05
N ALA A 120 0.74 3.67 -1.24
CA ALA A 120 -0.48 3.27 -0.53
C ALA A 120 -1.61 2.85 -1.49
N PHE A 121 -1.65 3.39 -2.71
CA PHE A 121 -2.61 3.01 -3.74
C PHE A 121 -2.22 1.74 -4.51
N ILE A 122 -0.95 1.63 -4.92
CA ILE A 122 -0.46 0.52 -5.77
C ILE A 122 -0.21 -0.75 -4.97
N SER A 123 0.29 -0.64 -3.74
CA SER A 123 0.63 -1.78 -2.89
C SER A 123 -0.56 -2.70 -2.58
N PRO A 124 -1.78 -2.23 -2.21
CA PRO A 124 -2.91 -3.13 -1.96
C PRO A 124 -3.40 -3.82 -3.24
N MET A 125 -3.35 -3.17 -4.41
CA MET A 125 -3.67 -3.81 -5.69
C MET A 125 -2.67 -4.93 -6.01
N THR A 126 -1.38 -4.64 -5.82
CA THR A 126 -0.29 -5.60 -6.05
C THR A 126 -0.37 -6.76 -5.06
N LEU A 127 -0.65 -6.48 -3.78
CA LEU A 127 -0.86 -7.48 -2.75
C LEU A 127 -2.04 -8.39 -3.09
N GLY A 128 -3.19 -7.82 -3.45
CA GLY A 128 -4.39 -8.57 -3.83
C GLY A 128 -4.15 -9.50 -5.03
N ARG A 129 -3.49 -8.98 -6.08
CA ARG A 129 -3.11 -9.78 -7.25
C ARG A 129 -2.20 -10.95 -6.86
N ASN A 130 -1.17 -10.70 -6.06
CA ASN A 130 -0.22 -11.73 -5.67
C ASN A 130 -0.85 -12.78 -4.74
N LEU A 131 -1.70 -12.38 -3.80
CA LEU A 131 -2.45 -13.32 -2.95
C LEU A 131 -3.39 -14.21 -3.77
N PHE A 132 -4.06 -13.63 -4.77
CA PHE A 132 -4.88 -14.38 -5.70
C PHE A 132 -4.07 -15.42 -6.49
N LEU A 133 -2.90 -15.02 -7.03
CA LEU A 133 -1.99 -15.94 -7.73
C LEU A 133 -1.52 -17.07 -6.82
N VAL A 134 -1.09 -16.77 -5.59
CA VAL A 134 -0.69 -17.78 -4.61
C VAL A 134 -1.81 -18.77 -4.33
N ARG A 135 -3.06 -18.29 -4.14
CA ARG A 135 -4.20 -19.17 -3.91
C ARG A 135 -4.47 -20.06 -5.11
N ARG A 136 -4.40 -19.51 -6.32
CA ARG A 136 -4.64 -20.24 -7.57
C ARG A 136 -3.59 -21.32 -7.82
N TYR A 137 -2.31 -20.99 -7.69
CA TYR A 137 -1.21 -21.93 -7.87
C TYR A 137 -1.20 -23.05 -6.83
N LYS A 138 -1.47 -22.74 -5.55
CA LYS A 138 -1.70 -23.78 -4.53
C LYS A 138 -2.88 -24.69 -4.87
N GLY A 139 -3.94 -24.14 -5.45
CA GLY A 139 -5.08 -24.92 -5.94
C GLY A 139 -4.64 -25.94 -7.00
N TYR A 140 -3.89 -25.48 -8.01
CA TYR A 140 -3.37 -26.37 -9.05
C TYR A 140 -2.47 -27.48 -8.51
N GLN A 141 -1.56 -27.17 -7.57
CA GLN A 141 -0.71 -28.20 -6.95
C GLN A 141 -1.54 -29.23 -6.19
N ARG A 142 -2.52 -28.78 -5.41
CA ARG A 142 -3.38 -29.68 -4.63
C ARG A 142 -4.22 -30.60 -5.53
N ASP A 143 -4.78 -30.05 -6.61
CA ASP A 143 -5.56 -30.82 -7.57
C ASP A 143 -4.67 -31.84 -8.31
N HIS A 144 -3.42 -31.46 -8.61
CA HIS A 144 -2.42 -32.33 -9.21
C HIS A 144 -2.00 -33.49 -8.28
N GLU A 145 -1.64 -33.20 -7.03
CA GLU A 145 -1.30 -34.21 -6.02
C GLU A 145 -2.46 -35.18 -5.78
N ALA A 146 -3.69 -34.66 -5.69
CA ALA A 146 -4.89 -35.49 -5.54
C ALA A 146 -5.10 -36.41 -6.75
N PHE A 147 -4.80 -35.93 -7.96
CA PHE A 147 -4.81 -36.75 -9.16
C PHE A 147 -3.72 -37.84 -9.11
N LEU A 148 -2.46 -37.49 -8.83
CA LEU A 148 -1.35 -38.46 -8.73
C LEU A 148 -1.65 -39.56 -7.71
N ALA A 149 -2.14 -39.18 -6.52
CA ALA A 149 -2.52 -40.10 -5.46
C ALA A 149 -3.65 -41.06 -5.90
N LYS A 150 -4.64 -40.58 -6.65
CA LYS A 150 -5.78 -41.37 -7.14
C LYS A 150 -5.38 -42.40 -8.20
N TYR A 151 -4.36 -42.10 -9.00
CA TYR A 151 -3.95 -42.94 -10.14
C TYR A 151 -2.64 -43.71 -9.92
N HIS A 152 -2.10 -43.71 -8.70
CA HIS A 152 -0.82 -44.36 -8.36
C HIS A 152 0.32 -44.02 -9.33
N ARG A 153 0.34 -42.79 -9.82
CA ARG A 153 1.44 -42.28 -10.65
C ARG A 153 2.35 -41.50 -9.72
N SER A 154 3.55 -42.04 -9.49
CA SER A 154 4.67 -41.38 -8.81
C SER A 154 5.54 -40.68 -9.84
#